data_AF-A0A7S0B7Y5-F1
#
_entry.id   AF-A0A7S0B7Y5-F1
#
_cell.length_a   1.000
_cell.length_b   1.000
_cell.length_c   1.000
_cell.angle_alpha   90.00
_cell.angle_beta   90.00
_cell.angle_gamma   90.00
#
_symmetry.space_group_name_H-M   'P 1'
#
loop_
_entity.id
_entity.type
_entity.pdbx_description
1 polymer ?
#
loop_
_entity_poly.entity_id
_entity_poly.type
_entity_poly.pdbx_seq_one_letter_code
_entity_poly.pdbx_strand_id
1 'polypeptide(L)'
;MGAIVFRVLAEHSTWGATHFPTIPKALETLLLKVTLSGTKGGPVIADGWDENFFFGFLLLVFSLVANVTIMGVLGGLLVQTVKTVAEVEKEESQVKSMRLSMDNLWEDLVKGQADTASICERQLRQNLKRTHIVKALQGIGVDLEGLVNASGFVFEQHEGHLSKPQFKRMLMDQRGKNAAKVKDHVETRRFIDMMFKRNGRKTTKTDSITTQTDNVGPA
;
A
#
# COMPACT_ATOMS: atom_id res chain seq x y z
N MET A 1 31.13 21.22 9.02
CA MET A 1 32.52 20.93 8.61
C MET A 1 33.16 22.08 7.83
N GLY A 2 32.57 22.56 6.72
CA GLY A 2 33.12 23.69 5.94
C GLY A 2 33.48 24.93 6.78
N ALA A 3 32.57 25.39 7.66
CA ALA A 3 32.82 26.55 8.53
C ALA A 3 33.99 26.39 9.50
N ILE A 4 34.34 25.16 9.89
CA ILE A 4 35.48 24.88 10.78
C ILE A 4 36.78 24.91 9.98
N VAL A 5 36.79 24.31 8.79
CA VAL A 5 37.95 24.32 7.87
C VAL A 5 38.31 25.74 7.45
N PHE A 6 37.32 26.56 7.07
CA PHE A 6 37.56 27.96 6.72
C PHE A 6 38.01 28.80 7.92
N ARG A 7 37.48 28.56 9.13
CA ARG A 7 37.94 29.28 10.33
C ARG A 7 39.39 28.95 10.66
N VAL A 8 39.76 27.68 10.67
CA VAL A 8 41.12 27.22 11.00
C VAL A 8 42.12 27.70 9.96
N LEU A 9 41.76 27.69 8.67
CA LEU A 9 42.65 28.19 7.62
C LEU A 9 42.76 29.73 7.63
N ALA A 10 41.71 30.45 8.04
CA ALA A 10 41.69 31.92 8.05
C ALA A 10 42.14 32.54 9.39
N GLU A 11 42.53 31.74 10.38
CA GLU A 11 42.86 32.18 11.76
C GLU A 11 44.06 33.15 11.81
N HIS A 12 44.96 33.07 10.83
CA HIS A 12 46.15 33.92 10.72
C HIS A 12 45.98 35.10 9.74
N SER A 13 44.79 35.30 9.17
CA SER A 13 44.51 36.29 8.12
C SER A 13 43.65 37.45 8.65
N THR A 14 43.93 38.68 8.23
CA THR A 14 43.16 39.86 8.69
C THR A 14 41.73 39.85 8.18
N TRP A 15 41.49 39.24 7.02
CA TRP A 15 40.17 39.02 6.47
C TRP A 15 39.39 37.92 7.22
N GLY A 16 40.08 36.87 7.65
CA GLY A 16 39.53 35.83 8.51
C GLY A 16 38.97 36.35 9.84
N ALA A 17 39.68 37.29 10.48
CA ALA A 17 39.21 37.92 11.71
C ALA A 17 37.92 38.76 11.50
N THR A 18 37.76 39.37 10.32
CA THR A 18 36.63 40.25 10.02
C THR A 18 35.38 39.49 9.56
N HIS A 19 35.55 38.35 8.87
CA HIS A 19 34.44 37.57 8.32
C HIS A 19 34.15 36.25 9.04
N PHE A 20 35.12 35.73 9.79
CA PHE A 20 35.07 34.43 10.47
C PHE A 20 35.50 34.49 11.95
N PRO A 21 35.04 35.46 12.77
CA PRO A 21 35.50 35.60 14.16
C PRO A 21 35.10 34.40 15.04
N THR A 22 33.92 33.83 14.81
CA THR A 22 33.39 32.65 15.54
C THR A 22 32.80 31.63 14.57
N ILE A 23 32.81 30.33 14.93
CA ILE A 23 32.19 29.25 14.13
C ILE A 23 30.75 29.56 13.70
N PRO A 24 29.84 30.05 14.56
CA PRO A 24 28.49 30.40 14.12
C PRO A 24 28.47 31.56 13.13
N LYS A 25 29.36 32.55 13.27
CA LYS A 25 29.45 33.67 12.32
C LYS A 25 30.05 33.23 10.98
N ALA A 26 31.02 32.32 11.02
CA ALA A 26 31.57 31.64 9.85
C ALA A 26 30.48 30.86 9.08
N LEU A 27 29.63 30.14 9.82
CA LEU A 27 28.49 29.40 9.27
C LEU A 27 27.49 30.36 8.63
N GLU A 28 27.16 31.47 9.29
CA GLU A 28 26.28 32.51 8.76
C GLU A 28 26.84 33.11 7.46
N THR A 29 28.12 33.47 7.42
CA THR A 29 28.77 34.01 6.22
C THR A 29 28.77 32.98 5.08
N LEU A 30 29.13 31.73 5.33
CA LEU A 30 29.16 30.69 4.29
C LEU A 30 27.75 30.32 3.79
N LEU A 31 26.79 30.22 4.70
CA LEU A 31 25.43 29.83 4.36
C LEU A 31 24.65 31.00 3.75
N LEU A 32 24.53 32.13 4.45
CA LEU A 32 23.69 33.25 4.05
C LEU A 32 24.36 34.16 3.02
N LYS A 33 25.66 34.44 3.15
CA LYS A 33 26.36 35.38 2.24
C LYS A 33 26.97 34.70 1.02
N VAL A 34 27.54 33.50 1.17
CA VAL A 34 28.23 32.80 0.08
C VAL A 34 27.34 31.82 -0.69
N THR A 35 26.42 31.11 -0.01
CA THR A 35 25.56 30.10 -0.66
C THR A 35 24.20 30.67 -1.09
N LEU A 36 23.46 31.31 -0.17
CA LEU A 36 22.09 31.77 -0.40
C LEU A 36 21.99 33.14 -1.10
N SER A 37 23.00 33.99 -0.95
CA SER A 37 22.91 35.40 -1.38
C SER A 37 23.23 35.66 -2.86
N GLY A 38 23.57 34.64 -3.65
CA GLY A 38 23.79 34.72 -5.11
C GLY A 38 24.72 35.86 -5.57
N THR A 39 24.18 37.07 -5.68
CA THR A 39 24.88 38.30 -6.04
C THR A 39 25.76 38.89 -4.93
N LYS A 40 25.46 38.67 -3.64
CA LYS A 40 26.30 39.17 -2.52
C LYS A 40 27.44 38.23 -2.10
N GLY A 41 27.52 37.04 -2.70
CA GLY A 41 28.65 36.12 -2.52
C GLY A 41 29.88 36.53 -3.32
N GLY A 42 29.68 37.23 -4.45
CA GLY A 42 30.77 37.71 -5.32
C GLY A 42 31.80 38.60 -4.61
N PRO A 43 31.37 39.63 -3.84
CA PRO A 43 32.29 40.46 -3.07
C PRO A 43 33.10 39.67 -2.03
N VAL A 44 32.46 38.75 -1.31
CA VAL A 44 33.15 37.93 -0.29
C VAL A 44 34.18 36.99 -0.93
N ILE A 45 33.90 36.50 -2.14
CA ILE A 45 34.87 35.69 -2.89
C ILE A 45 36.00 36.58 -3.39
N ALA A 46 35.71 37.74 -3.99
CA ALA A 46 36.72 38.69 -4.49
C ALA A 46 37.68 39.16 -3.39
N ASP A 47 37.17 39.51 -2.22
CA ASP A 47 38.00 39.88 -1.06
C ASP A 47 38.93 38.73 -0.62
N GLY A 48 38.49 37.48 -0.81
CA GLY A 48 39.31 36.30 -0.56
C GLY A 48 40.40 36.07 -1.61
N TRP A 49 40.19 36.48 -2.86
CA TRP A 49 41.19 36.44 -3.93
C TRP A 49 42.31 37.45 -3.70
N ASP A 50 41.97 38.63 -3.19
CA ASP A 50 42.93 39.70 -2.89
C ASP A 50 43.89 39.32 -1.75
N GLU A 51 43.45 38.48 -0.80
CA GLU A 51 44.32 37.99 0.28
C GLU A 51 45.14 36.77 -0.15
N ASN A 52 44.51 35.70 -0.64
CA ASN A 52 45.20 34.58 -1.29
C ASN A 52 44.30 33.85 -2.29
N PHE A 53 44.83 33.57 -3.48
CA PHE A 53 44.17 32.79 -4.54
C PHE A 53 43.50 31.50 -4.02
N PHE A 54 44.15 30.79 -3.08
CA PHE A 54 43.64 29.54 -2.53
C PHE A 54 42.30 29.71 -1.76
N PHE A 55 42.12 30.80 -1.01
CA PHE A 55 40.88 31.06 -0.27
C PHE A 55 39.71 31.35 -1.20
N GLY A 56 39.95 32.20 -2.21
CA GLY A 56 38.97 32.52 -3.24
C GLY A 56 38.53 31.28 -4.03
N PHE A 57 39.48 30.43 -4.42
CA PHE A 57 39.19 29.17 -5.12
C PHE A 57 38.39 28.19 -4.25
N LEU A 58 38.77 27.99 -2.99
CA LEU A 58 38.07 27.10 -2.06
C LEU A 58 36.64 27.57 -1.78
N LEU A 59 36.42 28.89 -1.61
CA LEU A 59 35.09 29.47 -1.45
C LEU A 59 34.20 29.27 -2.68
N LEU A 60 34.78 29.43 -3.88
CA LEU A 60 34.08 29.23 -5.14
C LEU A 60 33.64 27.77 -5.32
N VAL A 61 34.54 26.82 -5.08
CA VAL A 61 34.22 25.39 -5.15
C VAL A 61 33.18 25.01 -4.10
N PHE A 62 33.30 25.52 -2.87
CA PHE A 62 32.31 25.29 -1.82
C PHE A 62 30.92 25.81 -2.22
N SER A 63 30.83 27.03 -2.74
CA SER A 63 29.56 27.63 -3.20
C SER A 63 28.92 26.83 -4.33
N LEU A 64 29.74 26.38 -5.30
CA LEU A 64 29.27 25.56 -6.42
C LEU A 64 28.73 24.21 -5.93
N VAL A 65 29.48 23.50 -5.09
CA VAL A 65 29.06 22.20 -4.53
C VAL A 65 27.81 22.36 -3.67
N ALA A 66 27.73 23.41 -2.84
CA ALA A 66 26.57 23.65 -2.00
C ALA A 66 25.30 23.91 -2.82
N ASN A 67 25.39 24.75 -3.87
CA ASN A 67 24.24 25.06 -4.72
C ASN A 67 23.78 23.85 -5.54
N VAL A 68 24.70 23.09 -6.14
CA VAL A 68 24.37 21.87 -6.90
C VAL A 68 23.77 20.80 -5.99
N THR A 69 24.30 20.62 -4.78
CA THR A 69 23.79 19.63 -3.82
C THR A 69 22.40 19.99 -3.33
N ILE A 70 22.15 21.26 -2.98
CA ILE A 70 20.83 21.73 -2.54
C ILE A 70 19.80 21.53 -3.65
N MET A 71 20.12 21.94 -4.89
CA MET A 71 19.21 21.77 -6.02
C MET A 71 18.95 20.30 -6.34
N GLY A 72 19.98 19.45 -6.28
CA GLY A 72 19.86 18.01 -6.52
C GLY A 72 19.02 17.29 -5.47
N VAL A 73 19.24 17.57 -4.18
CA VAL A 73 18.48 16.95 -3.09
C VAL A 73 17.02 17.42 -3.08
N LEU A 74 16.78 18.73 -3.19
CA LEU A 74 15.42 19.27 -3.22
C LEU A 74 14.64 18.77 -4.45
N GLY A 75 15.28 18.74 -5.62
CA GLY A 75 14.68 18.20 -6.84
C GLY A 75 14.35 16.70 -6.71
N GLY A 76 15.27 15.91 -6.16
CA GLY A 76 15.05 14.49 -5.92
C GLY A 76 13.87 14.22 -4.99
N LEU A 77 13.77 14.95 -3.88
CA LEU A 77 12.66 14.82 -2.94
C LEU A 77 11.32 15.22 -3.55
N LEU A 78 11.27 16.31 -4.33
CA LEU A 78 10.04 16.74 -5.00
C LEU A 78 9.55 15.71 -6.03
N VAL A 79 10.44 15.11 -6.82
CA VAL A 79 10.04 14.08 -7.79
C VAL A 79 9.58 12.81 -7.06
N GLN A 80 10.24 12.44 -5.97
CA GLN A 80 9.82 11.30 -5.16
C GLN A 80 8.45 11.51 -4.54
N THR A 81 8.16 12.68 -3.97
CA THR A 81 6.83 12.95 -3.38
C THR A 81 5.73 12.98 -4.44
N VAL A 82 5.96 13.60 -5.59
CA VAL A 82 4.98 13.61 -6.70
C VAL A 82 4.71 12.19 -7.20
N LYS A 83 5.75 11.35 -7.33
CA LYS A 83 5.59 9.94 -7.72
C LYS A 83 4.75 9.18 -6.70
N THR A 84 5.06 9.32 -5.42
CA THR A 84 4.29 8.66 -4.35
C THR A 84 2.83 9.12 -4.34
N VAL A 85 2.57 10.42 -4.47
CA VAL A 85 1.20 10.96 -4.52
C VAL A 85 0.46 10.41 -5.75
N ALA A 86 1.08 10.40 -6.92
CA ALA A 86 0.48 9.86 -8.13
C ALA A 86 0.17 8.35 -8.02
N GLU A 87 1.03 7.58 -7.36
CA GLU A 87 0.78 6.15 -7.09
C GLU A 87 -0.42 5.97 -6.15
N VAL A 88 -0.50 6.75 -5.06
CA VAL A 88 -1.62 6.71 -4.12
C VAL A 88 -2.93 7.14 -4.79
N GLU A 89 -2.94 8.24 -5.54
CA GLU A 89 -4.13 8.70 -6.27
C GLU A 89 -4.59 7.68 -7.31
N LYS A 90 -3.65 7.02 -8.00
CA LYS A 90 -3.96 5.95 -8.96
C LYS A 90 -4.59 4.75 -8.26
N GLU A 91 -4.09 4.34 -7.10
CA GLU A 91 -4.67 3.27 -6.30
C GLU A 91 -6.07 3.63 -5.80
N GLU A 92 -6.26 4.84 -5.28
CA GLU A 92 -7.57 5.32 -4.83
C GLU A 92 -8.59 5.37 -5.98
N SER A 93 -8.18 5.87 -7.14
CA SER A 93 -9.01 5.91 -8.35
C SER A 93 -9.40 4.50 -8.80
N GLN A 94 -8.46 3.55 -8.79
CA GLN A 94 -8.73 2.15 -9.12
C GLN A 94 -9.72 1.52 -8.13
N VAL A 95 -9.57 1.77 -6.83
CA VAL A 95 -10.49 1.27 -5.79
C VAL A 95 -11.88 1.89 -5.97
N LYS A 96 -11.97 3.18 -6.29
CA LYS A 96 -13.25 3.87 -6.52
C LYS A 96 -13.97 3.33 -7.75
N SER A 97 -13.28 3.19 -8.88
CA SER A 97 -13.83 2.60 -10.10
C SER A 97 -14.34 1.18 -9.84
N MET A 98 -13.56 0.38 -9.11
CA MET A 98 -13.97 -0.97 -8.71
C MET A 98 -15.22 -0.97 -7.83
N ARG A 99 -15.31 -0.09 -6.83
CA ARG A 99 -16.49 0.00 -5.95
C ARG A 99 -17.75 0.32 -6.74
N LEU A 100 -17.66 1.19 -7.76
CA LEU A 100 -18.77 1.53 -8.66
C LEU A 100 -19.17 0.33 -9.53
N SER A 101 -18.20 -0.39 -10.12
CA SER A 101 -18.50 -1.60 -10.89
C SER A 101 -19.16 -2.69 -10.03
N MET A 102 -18.77 -2.83 -8.76
CA MET A 102 -19.42 -3.74 -7.81
C MET A 102 -20.84 -3.30 -7.45
N ASP A 103 -21.10 -1.99 -7.34
CA ASP A 103 -22.44 -1.48 -7.05
C ASP A 103 -23.38 -1.69 -8.26
N ASN A 104 -22.89 -1.46 -9.49
CA ASN A 104 -23.63 -1.78 -10.72
C ASN A 104 -23.91 -3.28 -10.84
N LEU A 105 -22.92 -4.13 -10.53
CA LEU A 105 -23.11 -5.58 -10.50
C LEU A 105 -24.18 -6.01 -9.50
N TRP A 106 -24.22 -5.39 -8.32
CA TRP A 106 -25.26 -5.66 -7.33
C TRP A 106 -26.65 -5.33 -7.86
N GLU A 107 -26.80 -4.17 -8.52
CA GLU A 107 -28.06 -3.78 -9.14
C GLU A 107 -28.50 -4.78 -10.21
N ASP A 108 -27.59 -5.24 -11.07
CA ASP A 108 -27.87 -6.26 -12.09
C ASP A 108 -28.24 -7.62 -11.49
N LEU A 109 -27.63 -8.01 -10.37
CA LEU A 109 -27.90 -9.26 -9.66
C LEU A 109 -29.29 -9.30 -9.03
N VAL A 110 -29.74 -8.14 -8.55
CA VAL A 110 -31.01 -7.96 -7.84
C VAL A 110 -32.17 -7.61 -8.79
N LYS A 111 -31.87 -7.15 -10.01
CA LYS A 111 -32.86 -6.84 -11.05
C LYS A 111 -33.72 -8.06 -11.37
N GLY A 112 -34.98 -8.03 -10.93
CA GLY A 112 -35.97 -9.11 -11.11
C GLY A 112 -36.19 -10.00 -9.88
N GLN A 113 -35.70 -9.62 -8.71
CA GLN A 113 -35.96 -10.32 -7.45
C GLN A 113 -36.96 -9.57 -6.55
N ALA A 114 -37.69 -10.32 -5.73
CA ALA A 114 -38.65 -9.77 -4.77
C ALA A 114 -37.98 -9.21 -3.50
N ASP A 115 -36.79 -9.71 -3.16
CA ASP A 115 -35.98 -9.19 -2.06
C ASP A 115 -34.72 -8.50 -2.61
N THR A 116 -34.67 -7.19 -2.42
CA THR A 116 -33.58 -6.33 -2.91
C THR A 116 -32.40 -6.28 -1.93
N ALA A 117 -32.61 -6.73 -0.69
CA ALA A 117 -31.68 -6.53 0.42
C ALA A 117 -30.69 -7.69 0.59
N SER A 118 -31.05 -8.90 0.15
CA SER A 118 -30.25 -10.10 0.34
C SER A 118 -30.14 -10.98 -0.93
N ILE A 119 -29.02 -11.67 -1.09
CA ILE A 119 -28.82 -12.70 -2.11
C ILE A 119 -28.62 -14.05 -1.41
N CYS A 120 -29.20 -15.12 -1.97
CA CYS A 120 -28.97 -16.50 -1.52
C CYS A 120 -28.03 -17.28 -2.46
N GLU A 121 -27.49 -18.41 -2.00
CA GLU A 121 -26.48 -19.17 -2.76
C GLU A 121 -27.01 -19.63 -4.13
N ARG A 122 -28.28 -20.05 -4.19
CA ARG A 122 -28.91 -20.50 -5.45
C ARG A 122 -29.00 -19.36 -6.48
N GLN A 123 -29.32 -18.15 -6.02
CA GLN A 123 -29.38 -16.96 -6.87
C GLN A 123 -28.00 -16.60 -7.39
N LEU A 124 -26.96 -16.66 -6.55
CA LEU A 124 -25.59 -16.43 -6.99
C LEU A 124 -25.18 -17.45 -8.08
N ARG A 125 -25.47 -18.74 -7.87
CA ARG A 125 -25.19 -19.80 -8.85
C ARG A 125 -25.98 -19.62 -10.16
N GLN A 126 -27.23 -19.18 -10.10
CA GLN A 126 -28.01 -18.87 -11.30
C GLN A 126 -27.47 -17.64 -12.04
N ASN A 127 -27.06 -16.61 -11.32
CA ASN A 127 -26.49 -15.41 -11.90
C ASN A 127 -25.12 -15.65 -12.54
N LEU A 128 -24.30 -16.55 -11.97
CA LEU A 128 -23.03 -16.98 -12.57
C LEU A 128 -23.20 -17.73 -13.90
N LYS A 129 -24.42 -18.17 -14.27
CA LYS A 129 -24.69 -18.72 -15.61
C LYS A 129 -24.82 -17.63 -16.68
N ARG A 130 -25.03 -16.36 -16.27
CA ARG A 130 -25.18 -15.23 -17.20
C ARG A 130 -23.81 -14.71 -17.61
N THR A 131 -23.48 -14.81 -18.89
CA THR A 131 -22.17 -14.42 -19.43
C THR A 131 -21.79 -12.96 -19.14
N HIS A 132 -22.74 -12.04 -19.03
CA HIS A 132 -22.44 -10.64 -18.71
C HIS A 132 -21.93 -10.46 -17.28
N ILE A 133 -22.48 -11.19 -16.31
CA ILE A 133 -22.07 -11.14 -14.90
C ILE A 133 -20.68 -11.73 -14.74
N VAL A 134 -20.42 -12.86 -15.39
CA VAL A 134 -19.10 -13.50 -15.44
C VAL A 134 -18.04 -12.55 -16.00
N LYS A 135 -18.32 -11.87 -17.12
CA LYS A 135 -17.41 -10.89 -17.71
C LYS A 135 -17.18 -9.68 -16.80
N ALA A 136 -18.22 -9.19 -16.13
CA ALA A 136 -18.09 -8.08 -15.20
C ALA A 136 -17.31 -8.45 -13.93
N LEU A 137 -17.50 -9.66 -13.38
CA LEU A 137 -16.71 -10.20 -12.28
C LEU A 137 -15.23 -10.40 -12.65
N GLN A 138 -14.96 -10.92 -13.85
CA GLN A 138 -13.59 -11.01 -14.39
C GLN A 138 -12.96 -9.63 -14.60
N GLY A 139 -13.73 -8.65 -15.08
CA GLY A 139 -13.27 -7.27 -15.25
C GLY A 139 -12.85 -6.60 -13.93
N ILE A 140 -13.43 -7.03 -12.80
CA ILE A 140 -13.07 -6.59 -11.44
C ILE A 140 -11.86 -7.38 -10.89
N GLY A 141 -11.48 -8.49 -11.52
CA GLY A 141 -10.38 -9.36 -11.08
C GLY A 141 -10.77 -10.33 -9.97
N VAL A 142 -12.06 -10.67 -9.85
CA VAL A 142 -12.55 -11.72 -8.95
C VAL A 142 -12.21 -13.10 -9.52
N ASP A 143 -11.64 -13.98 -8.71
CA ASP A 143 -11.48 -15.38 -9.05
C ASP A 143 -12.83 -16.10 -8.98
N LEU A 144 -13.36 -16.47 -10.15
CA LEU A 144 -14.67 -17.12 -10.26
C LEU A 144 -14.66 -18.54 -9.70
N GLU A 145 -13.54 -19.26 -9.82
CA GLU A 145 -13.44 -20.64 -9.35
C GLU A 145 -13.36 -20.66 -7.82
N GLY A 146 -12.51 -19.80 -7.24
CA GLY A 146 -12.47 -19.53 -5.81
C GLY A 146 -13.82 -19.08 -5.25
N LEU A 147 -14.53 -18.18 -5.94
CA LEU A 147 -15.85 -17.69 -5.52
C LEU A 147 -16.89 -18.80 -5.41
N VAL A 148 -16.95 -19.73 -6.37
CA VAL A 148 -17.92 -20.86 -6.36
C VAL A 148 -17.61 -21.85 -5.24
N ASN A 149 -16.33 -22.08 -4.97
CA ASN A 149 -15.89 -22.99 -3.90
C ASN A 149 -16.11 -22.36 -2.52
N ALA A 150 -15.80 -21.08 -2.36
CA ALA A 150 -15.94 -20.34 -1.11
C ALA A 150 -17.40 -19.97 -0.81
N SER A 151 -18.26 -19.79 -1.83
CA SER A 151 -19.65 -19.40 -1.61
C SER A 151 -20.41 -20.39 -0.73
N GLY A 152 -20.17 -21.70 -0.85
CA GLY A 152 -20.85 -22.67 0.04
C GLY A 152 -20.60 -22.39 1.52
N PHE A 153 -19.35 -22.10 1.88
CA PHE A 153 -18.95 -21.82 3.27
C PHE A 153 -19.41 -20.44 3.76
N VAL A 154 -19.26 -19.41 2.92
CA VAL A 154 -19.60 -18.03 3.32
C VAL A 154 -21.11 -17.86 3.52
N PHE A 155 -21.93 -18.51 2.69
CA PHE A 155 -23.38 -18.49 2.85
C PHE A 155 -23.82 -19.34 4.05
N GLU A 156 -23.17 -20.47 4.35
CA GLU A 156 -23.47 -21.28 5.55
C GLU A 156 -23.21 -20.50 6.86
N GLN A 157 -22.19 -19.64 6.88
CA GLN A 157 -21.89 -18.78 8.04
C GLN A 157 -22.93 -17.66 8.28
N HIS A 158 -23.69 -17.27 7.25
CA HIS A 158 -24.66 -16.17 7.30
C HIS A 158 -26.11 -16.66 7.10
N GLU A 159 -26.43 -17.87 7.57
CA GLU A 159 -27.79 -18.44 7.51
C GLU A 159 -28.38 -18.52 6.09
N GLY A 160 -27.54 -18.60 5.05
CA GLY A 160 -27.94 -18.75 3.66
C GLY A 160 -28.25 -17.44 2.91
N HIS A 161 -28.12 -16.28 3.56
CA HIS A 161 -28.41 -14.96 2.99
C HIS A 161 -27.23 -13.98 3.18
N LEU A 162 -26.83 -13.30 2.11
CA LEU A 162 -25.80 -12.25 2.16
C LEU A 162 -26.40 -10.89 1.81
N SER A 163 -26.23 -9.93 2.70
CA SER A 163 -26.55 -8.52 2.44
C SER A 163 -25.56 -7.88 1.46
N LYS A 164 -25.95 -6.78 0.80
CA LYS A 164 -25.08 -5.98 -0.07
C LYS A 164 -23.66 -5.76 0.48
N PRO A 165 -23.47 -5.26 1.73
CA PRO A 165 -22.13 -5.05 2.26
C PRO A 165 -21.35 -6.35 2.50
N GLN A 166 -22.01 -7.45 2.88
CA GLN A 166 -21.36 -8.75 3.09
C GLN A 166 -20.95 -9.38 1.75
N PHE A 167 -21.81 -9.30 0.73
CA PHE A 167 -21.50 -9.75 -0.62
C PHE A 167 -20.33 -8.97 -1.23
N LYS A 168 -20.33 -7.64 -1.08
CA LYS A 168 -19.22 -6.78 -1.54
C LYS A 168 -17.91 -7.15 -0.85
N ARG A 169 -17.92 -7.47 0.46
CA ARG A 169 -16.73 -7.97 1.17
C ARG A 169 -16.27 -9.33 0.63
N MET A 170 -17.19 -10.27 0.43
CA MET A 170 -16.88 -11.57 -0.16
C MET A 170 -16.20 -11.45 -1.54
N LEU A 171 -16.71 -10.60 -2.43
CA LEU A 171 -16.07 -10.37 -3.74
C LEU A 171 -14.70 -9.70 -3.61
N MET A 172 -14.54 -8.77 -2.67
CA MET A 172 -13.22 -8.16 -2.42
C MET A 172 -12.22 -9.20 -1.93
N ASP A 173 -12.62 -10.13 -1.06
CA ASP A 173 -11.78 -11.20 -0.53
C ASP A 173 -11.35 -12.20 -1.63
N GLN A 174 -12.23 -12.49 -2.59
CA GLN A 174 -11.97 -13.36 -3.74
C GLN A 174 -11.20 -12.70 -4.90
N ARG A 175 -10.70 -11.46 -4.73
CA ARG A 175 -9.89 -10.80 -5.74
C ARG A 175 -8.49 -11.44 -5.76
N GLY A 176 -8.10 -12.05 -6.88
CA GLY A 176 -6.86 -12.85 -7.02
C GLY A 176 -5.52 -12.11 -6.79
N LYS A 177 -5.56 -10.84 -6.39
CA LYS A 177 -4.40 -10.01 -6.00
C LYS A 177 -4.33 -9.71 -4.50
N ASN A 178 -5.17 -10.33 -3.67
CA ASN A 178 -5.01 -10.21 -2.24
C ASN A 178 -3.82 -11.05 -1.80
N ALA A 179 -2.73 -10.40 -1.38
CA ALA A 179 -1.64 -11.07 -0.70
C ALA A 179 -2.21 -11.86 0.48
N ALA A 180 -1.97 -13.17 0.51
CA ALA A 180 -2.52 -14.08 1.52
C ALA A 180 -2.29 -13.50 2.92
N LYS A 181 -3.37 -13.14 3.61
CA LYS A 181 -3.30 -12.58 4.96
C LYS A 181 -3.30 -13.73 5.96
N VAL A 182 -2.78 -13.46 7.17
CA VAL A 182 -2.83 -14.39 8.30
C VAL A 182 -4.27 -14.88 8.57
N LYS A 183 -5.27 -14.05 8.25
CA LYS A 183 -6.69 -14.43 8.28
C LYS A 183 -7.00 -15.63 7.38
N ASP A 184 -6.46 -15.67 6.16
CA ASP A 184 -6.69 -16.75 5.19
C ASP A 184 -6.04 -18.06 5.68
N HIS A 185 -4.91 -17.96 6.38
CA HIS A 185 -4.27 -19.10 7.04
C HIS A 185 -5.10 -19.66 8.20
N VAL A 186 -5.72 -18.78 9.00
CA VAL A 186 -6.60 -19.17 10.10
C VAL A 186 -7.92 -19.76 9.56
N GLU A 187 -8.47 -19.20 8.47
CA GLU A 187 -9.66 -19.73 7.80
C GLU A 187 -9.39 -21.10 7.17
N THR A 188 -8.24 -21.29 6.53
CA THR A 188 -7.81 -22.61 6.02
C THR A 188 -7.71 -23.64 7.15
N ARG A 189 -7.14 -23.26 8.31
CA ARG A 189 -7.06 -24.14 9.47
C ARG A 189 -8.44 -24.50 10.02
N ARG A 190 -9.35 -23.54 10.14
CA ARG A 190 -10.74 -23.78 10.56
C ARG A 190 -11.50 -24.68 9.58
N PHE A 191 -11.27 -24.51 8.29
CA PHE A 191 -11.85 -25.34 7.25
C PHE A 191 -11.38 -26.80 7.37
N ILE A 192 -10.08 -27.02 7.57
CA ILE A 192 -9.51 -28.36 7.80
C ILE A 192 -10.11 -28.99 9.07
N ASP A 193 -10.16 -28.26 10.19
CA ASP A 193 -10.75 -28.76 11.44
C ASP A 193 -12.24 -29.13 11.29
N MET A 194 -12.99 -28.33 10.51
CA MET A 194 -14.40 -28.61 10.22
C MET A 194 -14.55 -29.86 9.34
N MET A 195 -13.70 -30.04 8.33
CA MET A 195 -13.68 -31.22 7.48
C MET A 195 -13.39 -32.49 8.29
N PHE A 196 -12.40 -32.44 9.20
CA PHE A 196 -12.11 -33.55 10.12
C PHE A 196 -13.28 -33.87 11.05
N LYS A 197 -13.94 -32.85 11.63
CA LYS A 197 -15.14 -33.06 12.46
C LYS A 197 -16.32 -33.63 11.67
N ARG A 198 -16.50 -33.20 10.41
CA ARG A 198 -17.58 -33.68 9.55
C ARG A 198 -17.36 -35.12 9.09
N ASN A 199 -16.11 -35.52 8.82
CA ASN A 199 -15.78 -36.91 8.51
C ASN A 199 -15.81 -37.82 9.75
N GLY A 200 -15.40 -37.34 10.92
CA GLY A 200 -15.48 -38.10 12.17
C GLY A 200 -16.92 -38.40 12.62
N ARG A 201 -17.90 -37.58 12.24
CA ARG A 201 -19.33 -37.88 12.51
C ARG A 201 -19.94 -38.93 11.59
N LYS A 202 -19.36 -39.17 10.40
CA LYS A 202 -19.91 -40.14 9.46
C LYS A 202 -19.57 -41.58 9.84
N THR A 203 -18.44 -41.81 10.52
CA THR A 203 -18.06 -43.16 10.98
C THR A 203 -18.91 -43.62 12.18
N THR A 204 -19.23 -42.75 13.13
CA THR A 204 -20.02 -43.14 14.31
C THR A 204 -21.50 -43.41 14.03
N LYS A 205 -22.05 -42.90 12.92
CA LYS A 205 -23.48 -43.11 12.57
C LYS A 205 -23.72 -44.38 11.73
N THR A 206 -22.66 -44.97 11.15
CA THR A 206 -22.76 -46.23 10.40
C THR A 206 -22.69 -47.44 11.34
N ASP A 207 -21.98 -47.33 12.47
CA ASP A 207 -21.89 -48.42 13.45
C ASP A 207 -23.19 -48.63 14.25
N SER A 208 -24.09 -47.64 14.34
CA SER A 208 -25.36 -47.78 15.06
C SER A 208 -26.52 -48.33 14.21
N ILE A 209 -26.35 -48.51 12.90
CA ILE A 209 -27.38 -49.12 12.04
C ILE A 209 -27.14 -50.63 11.88
N THR A 210 -25.90 -51.12 12.01
CA THR A 210 -25.58 -52.55 11.84
C THR A 210 -25.87 -53.38 13.10
N THR A 211 -25.94 -52.78 14.30
CA THR A 211 -26.17 -53.53 15.55
C THR A 211 -27.64 -53.82 15.85
N GLN A 212 -28.60 -53.34 15.02
CA GLN A 212 -30.04 -53.56 15.25
C GLN A 212 -30.66 -54.66 14.38
N THR A 213 -29.89 -55.32 13.49
CA THR A 213 -30.40 -56.41 12.64
C THR A 213 -30.09 -57.83 13.12
N ASP A 214 -29.27 -58.02 14.15
CA ASP A 214 -28.80 -59.36 14.57
C ASP A 214 -29.55 -59.94 15.79
N ASN A 215 -30.74 -59.44 16.11
CA ASN A 215 -31.57 -60.01 17.19
C ASN A 215 -32.95 -60.49 16.70
N VAL A 216 -32.96 -61.30 15.63
CA VAL A 216 -34.05 -62.24 15.36
C VAL A 216 -33.41 -63.64 15.35
N GLY A 217 -33.58 -64.34 16.46
CA GLY A 217 -33.08 -65.70 16.64
C GLY A 217 -33.74 -66.71 15.70
N PRO A 218 -33.23 -67.95 15.72
CA PRO A 218 -34.18 -69.06 15.73
C PRO A 218 -33.80 -70.17 16.72
N ALA A 219 -34.88 -70.70 17.31
CA ALA A 219 -35.16 -72.10 17.69
C ALA A 219 -34.09 -72.93 18.41
#